data_AF-A0A1K2IW60-F1
#
_entry.id   AF-A0A1K2IW60-F1
#
_cell.length_a   1.000
_cell.length_b   1.000
_cell.length_c   1.000
_cell.angle_alpha   90.00
_cell.angle_beta   90.00
_cell.angle_gamma   90.00
#
_symmetry.space_group_name_H-M   'P 1'
#
loop_
_entity.id
_entity.type
_entity.pdbx_description
1 polymer ?
#
loop_
_entity_poly.entity_id
_entity_poly.type
_entity_poly.pdbx_seq_one_letter_code
_entity_poly.pdbx_strand_id
1 'polypeptide(L)'
;MKKLNNIIILIITLLSCIILNGQTGINTSDPNQESLLELYSTNTGFLPVRLSLVNGTNAAPLPQHVKGMMVYNTTNNATLSEGLYLNNGTEWLRLSTSDTPIGNVKYGVQTTDHNGWYLLDGRAVSSLPASVQSNATSIGFTTNIPNATGRYLKAKTGAEALGALGGNTTFIVAQANLPSVTFNGTALSSGSHTHTYTDRGNIIANAGNIGAIVNNQADDSAGIYTTSAAGDHSHSFSVTTGGSSTPVSIDPKNIALNIFIYLGQ
;
A
#
# COMPACT_ATOMS: atom_id res chain seq x y z
N MET A 1 -76.09 51.73 20.22
CA MET A 1 -74.76 51.61 20.84
C MET A 1 -74.45 50.21 21.37
N LYS A 2 -75.29 49.60 22.22
CA LYS A 2 -75.03 48.25 22.79
C LYS A 2 -74.80 47.13 21.74
N LYS A 3 -75.55 47.13 20.62
CA LYS A 3 -75.40 46.13 19.54
C LYS A 3 -74.05 46.21 18.82
N LEU A 4 -73.51 47.42 18.63
CA LEU A 4 -72.20 47.64 18.00
C LEU A 4 -71.06 47.18 18.92
N ASN A 5 -71.20 47.43 20.23
CA ASN A 5 -70.23 47.00 21.23
C ASN A 5 -70.11 45.46 21.29
N ASN A 6 -71.24 44.76 21.21
CA ASN A 6 -71.25 43.29 21.21
C ASN A 6 -70.62 42.70 19.94
N ILE A 7 -70.82 43.32 18.77
CA ILE A 7 -70.20 42.90 17.51
C ILE A 7 -68.69 43.10 17.56
N ILE A 8 -68.22 44.23 18.12
CA ILE A 8 -66.80 44.51 18.29
C ILE A 8 -66.15 43.51 19.24
N ILE A 9 -66.80 43.19 20.37
CA ILE A 9 -66.29 42.18 21.32
C ILE A 9 -66.20 40.80 20.66
N LEU A 10 -67.19 40.42 19.84
CA LEU A 10 -67.20 39.15 19.11
C LEU A 10 -66.09 39.08 18.05
N ILE A 11 -65.84 40.17 17.32
CA ILE A 11 -64.75 40.26 16.35
C ILE A 11 -63.39 40.18 17.06
N ILE A 12 -63.22 40.87 18.19
CA ILE A 12 -61.98 40.83 18.98
C ILE A 12 -61.73 39.43 19.56
N THR A 13 -62.78 38.72 20.01
CA THR A 13 -62.64 37.33 20.49
C THR A 13 -62.36 36.35 19.35
N LEU A 14 -62.97 36.50 18.17
CA LEU A 14 -62.62 35.68 17.01
C LEU A 14 -61.21 35.97 16.46
N LEU A 15 -60.75 37.24 16.50
CA LEU A 15 -59.39 37.61 16.08
C LEU A 15 -58.31 37.13 17.08
N SER A 16 -58.68 36.91 18.35
CA SER A 16 -57.79 36.36 19.37
C SER A 16 -57.59 34.84 19.29
N CYS A 17 -58.36 34.14 18.45
CA CYS A 17 -58.08 32.76 18.06
C CYS A 17 -56.95 32.73 17.02
N ILE A 18 -55.76 33.17 17.42
CA ILE A 18 -54.54 33.05 16.63
C ILE A 18 -54.18 31.57 16.50
N ILE A 19 -53.63 31.19 15.35
CA ILE A 19 -53.17 29.84 15.01
C ILE A 19 -52.16 29.40 16.08
N LEU A 20 -52.60 28.58 17.03
CA LEU A 20 -51.69 27.91 17.95
C LEU A 20 -50.98 26.82 17.15
N ASN A 21 -49.65 26.92 17.03
CA ASN A 21 -48.84 25.88 16.42
C ASN A 21 -48.94 24.61 17.28
N GLY A 22 -49.22 23.46 16.67
CA GLY A 22 -49.37 22.16 17.34
C GLY A 22 -48.05 21.50 17.78
N GLN A 23 -46.98 22.26 17.85
CA GLN A 23 -45.65 21.79 18.24
C GLN A 23 -45.61 21.46 19.74
N THR A 24 -45.16 20.26 20.07
CA THR A 24 -45.10 19.77 21.45
C THR A 24 -43.70 19.99 22.01
N GLY A 25 -43.52 21.03 22.83
CA GLY A 25 -42.32 21.18 23.66
C GLY A 25 -42.51 20.50 25.00
N ILE A 26 -41.62 19.59 25.38
CA ILE A 26 -41.52 19.09 26.76
C ILE A 26 -40.33 19.80 27.41
N ASN A 27 -40.61 20.52 28.49
CA ASN A 27 -39.62 21.29 29.25
C ASN A 27 -38.93 22.42 28.45
N THR A 28 -39.60 22.91 27.40
CA THR A 28 -39.29 24.16 26.69
C THR A 28 -40.59 24.91 26.37
N SER A 29 -40.57 26.23 26.48
CA SER A 29 -41.69 27.10 26.07
C SER A 29 -41.56 27.61 24.64
N ASP A 30 -40.41 27.38 24.01
CA ASP A 30 -40.10 27.80 22.64
C ASP A 30 -39.53 26.61 21.88
N PRO A 31 -40.35 25.59 21.54
CA PRO A 31 -39.89 24.46 20.76
C PRO A 31 -39.50 24.92 19.35
N ASN A 32 -38.46 24.29 18.81
CA ASN A 32 -37.96 24.52 17.47
C ASN A 32 -39.12 24.39 16.44
N GLN A 33 -39.26 25.40 15.58
CA GLN A 33 -40.35 25.50 14.60
C GLN A 33 -40.35 24.36 13.58
N GLU A 34 -39.22 23.69 13.38
CA GLU A 34 -39.06 22.52 12.50
C GLU A 34 -39.31 21.19 13.24
N SER A 35 -39.75 21.24 14.51
CA SER A 35 -40.01 20.05 15.34
C SER A 35 -41.47 19.91 15.69
N LEU A 36 -42.02 18.69 15.50
CA LEU A 36 -43.32 18.33 16.07
C LEU A 36 -43.21 18.01 17.58
N LEU A 37 -42.04 17.52 18.01
CA LEU A 37 -41.72 17.19 19.39
C LEU A 37 -40.28 17.61 19.71
N GLU A 38 -40.09 18.43 20.74
CA GLU A 38 -38.78 18.75 21.32
C GLU A 38 -38.75 18.36 22.80
N LEU A 39 -37.68 17.67 23.20
CA LEU A 39 -37.39 17.35 24.61
C LEU A 39 -36.17 18.15 25.03
N TYR A 40 -36.35 19.19 25.86
CA TYR A 40 -35.24 20.03 26.31
C TYR A 40 -34.85 19.70 27.75
N SER A 41 -33.57 19.48 28.01
CA SER A 41 -33.02 19.32 29.37
C SER A 41 -31.52 19.57 29.37
N THR A 42 -30.99 20.09 30.47
CA THR A 42 -29.53 20.29 30.67
C THR A 42 -28.89 19.18 31.49
N ASN A 43 -29.66 18.25 32.07
CA ASN A 43 -29.16 17.23 33.00
C ASN A 43 -29.89 15.88 32.95
N THR A 44 -30.91 15.73 32.09
CA THR A 44 -31.61 14.46 31.83
C THR A 44 -31.66 14.21 30.33
N GLY A 45 -31.87 12.95 29.94
CA GLY A 45 -31.89 12.55 28.53
C GLY A 45 -33.19 11.86 28.13
N PHE A 46 -33.32 11.61 26.83
CA PHE A 46 -34.37 10.75 26.30
C PHE A 46 -33.95 9.29 26.43
N LEU A 47 -34.77 8.48 27.11
CA LEU A 47 -34.62 7.03 27.12
C LEU A 47 -35.55 6.43 26.04
N PRO A 48 -35.02 6.05 24.86
CA PRO A 48 -35.84 5.46 23.80
C PRO A 48 -36.46 4.12 24.21
N VAL A 49 -37.50 3.72 23.49
CA VAL A 49 -38.11 2.40 23.65
C VAL A 49 -37.06 1.32 23.41
N ARG A 50 -36.94 0.39 24.36
CA ARG A 50 -36.04 -0.76 24.29
C ARG A 50 -36.76 -1.95 23.65
N LEU A 51 -36.20 -2.47 22.57
CA LEU A 51 -36.71 -3.66 21.88
C LEU A 51 -35.63 -4.72 21.80
N SER A 52 -36.00 -5.99 21.98
CA SER A 52 -35.11 -7.13 21.69
C SER A 52 -35.27 -7.51 20.23
N LEU A 53 -34.42 -6.94 19.37
CA LEU A 53 -34.46 -7.25 17.93
C LEU A 53 -33.95 -8.68 17.69
N VAL A 54 -34.48 -9.32 16.65
CA VAL A 54 -34.09 -10.70 16.28
C VAL A 54 -32.84 -10.69 15.38
N ASN A 55 -32.89 -9.93 14.28
CA ASN A 55 -31.77 -9.66 13.37
C ASN A 55 -32.06 -8.36 12.58
N GLY A 56 -31.13 -7.94 11.71
CA GLY A 56 -31.27 -6.70 10.94
C GLY A 56 -32.44 -6.68 9.95
N THR A 57 -32.71 -7.79 9.26
CA THR A 57 -33.71 -7.84 8.17
C THR A 57 -35.09 -8.26 8.62
N ASN A 58 -35.28 -8.56 9.90
CA ASN A 58 -36.56 -8.95 10.48
C ASN A 58 -37.21 -7.78 11.23
N ALA A 59 -38.47 -7.50 10.94
CA ALA A 59 -39.25 -6.47 11.63
C ALA A 59 -39.48 -6.78 13.12
N ALA A 60 -39.45 -8.06 13.50
CA ALA A 60 -39.68 -8.50 14.86
C ALA A 60 -38.80 -7.74 15.88
N PRO A 61 -39.39 -7.30 17.01
CA PRO A 61 -40.69 -7.70 17.56
C PRO A 61 -41.90 -6.97 16.98
N LEU A 62 -41.72 -6.09 15.99
CA LEU A 62 -42.83 -5.40 15.33
C LEU A 62 -43.39 -6.24 14.19
N PRO A 63 -44.70 -6.11 13.86
CA PRO A 63 -45.31 -6.87 12.78
C PRO A 63 -44.80 -6.46 11.39
N GLN A 64 -44.31 -5.23 11.24
CA GLN A 64 -43.76 -4.70 9.99
C GLN A 64 -42.71 -3.63 10.25
N HIS A 65 -41.81 -3.42 9.30
CA HIS A 65 -40.85 -2.32 9.33
C HIS A 65 -41.57 -0.97 9.15
N VAL A 66 -41.13 0.04 9.91
CA VAL A 66 -41.66 1.41 9.82
C VAL A 66 -40.49 2.36 9.62
N LYS A 67 -40.37 2.92 8.42
CA LYS A 67 -39.28 3.82 8.05
C LYS A 67 -39.20 5.03 8.97
N GLY A 68 -37.99 5.37 9.42
CA GLY A 68 -37.72 6.51 10.31
C GLY A 68 -37.85 6.19 11.80
N MET A 69 -38.29 4.98 12.16
CA MET A 69 -38.42 4.58 13.56
C MET A 69 -37.05 4.37 14.21
N MET A 70 -36.90 4.87 15.44
CA MET A 70 -35.68 4.75 16.22
C MET A 70 -35.96 4.02 17.54
N VAL A 71 -35.14 3.01 17.85
CA VAL A 71 -35.28 2.17 19.05
C VAL A 71 -33.90 1.83 19.61
N TYR A 72 -33.84 1.47 20.88
CA TYR A 72 -32.63 0.88 21.47
C TYR A 72 -32.75 -0.64 21.47
N ASN A 73 -31.88 -1.31 20.71
CA ASN A 73 -31.79 -2.77 20.69
C ASN A 73 -31.09 -3.27 21.95
N THR A 74 -31.70 -4.23 22.64
CA THR A 74 -31.11 -4.91 23.82
C THR A 74 -30.50 -6.27 23.51
N THR A 75 -30.66 -6.78 22.28
CA THR A 75 -30.11 -8.08 21.88
C THR A 75 -28.64 -7.96 21.49
N ASN A 76 -27.79 -8.83 22.02
CA ASN A 76 -26.40 -8.99 21.57
C ASN A 76 -26.19 -10.41 21.03
N ASN A 77 -25.88 -10.55 19.75
CA ASN A 77 -25.70 -11.84 19.07
C ASN A 77 -24.71 -11.72 17.90
N ALA A 78 -24.57 -12.75 17.07
CA ALA A 78 -23.63 -12.76 15.94
C ALA A 78 -23.89 -11.68 14.87
N THR A 79 -25.11 -11.15 14.79
CA THR A 79 -25.54 -10.19 13.74
C THR A 79 -25.98 -8.84 14.30
N LEU A 80 -26.18 -8.73 15.61
CA LEU A 80 -26.65 -7.54 16.29
C LEU A 80 -25.79 -7.25 17.51
N SER A 81 -25.58 -5.97 17.77
CA SER A 81 -24.99 -5.50 19.02
C SER A 81 -25.98 -4.58 19.72
N GLU A 82 -25.85 -4.46 21.03
CA GLU A 82 -26.62 -3.49 21.79
C GLU A 82 -26.36 -2.06 21.29
N GLY A 83 -27.40 -1.22 21.24
CA GLY A 83 -27.27 0.18 20.82
C GLY A 83 -28.52 0.74 20.14
N LEU A 84 -28.38 1.95 19.59
CA LEU A 84 -29.46 2.66 18.90
C LEU A 84 -29.58 2.18 17.45
N TYR A 85 -30.80 1.93 16.99
CA TYR A 85 -31.10 1.45 15.64
C TYR A 85 -32.15 2.35 14.98
N LEU A 86 -31.96 2.61 13.69
CA LEU A 86 -32.92 3.25 12.80
C LEU A 86 -33.51 2.21 11.85
N ASN A 87 -34.82 2.22 11.70
CA ASN A 87 -35.48 1.43 10.66
C ASN A 87 -35.53 2.21 9.34
N ASN A 88 -35.03 1.65 8.24
CA ASN A 88 -35.06 2.30 6.93
C ASN A 88 -36.30 1.97 6.09
N GLY A 89 -37.24 1.18 6.64
CA GLY A 89 -38.43 0.67 5.96
C GLY A 89 -38.31 -0.79 5.51
N THR A 90 -37.10 -1.36 5.51
CA THR A 90 -36.83 -2.74 5.09
C THR A 90 -35.94 -3.51 6.06
N GLU A 91 -35.18 -2.82 6.91
CA GLU A 91 -34.26 -3.41 7.89
C GLU A 91 -33.96 -2.43 9.03
N TRP A 92 -33.34 -2.96 10.08
CA TRP A 92 -32.79 -2.25 11.22
C TRP A 92 -31.29 -1.96 11.00
N LEU A 93 -30.96 -0.67 10.88
CA LEU A 93 -29.60 -0.19 10.75
C LEU A 93 -29.12 0.32 12.10
N ARG A 94 -28.04 -0.27 12.62
CA ARG A 94 -27.39 0.25 13.82
C ARG A 94 -26.84 1.64 13.53
N LEU A 95 -27.18 2.62 14.36
CA LEU A 95 -26.51 3.91 14.37
C LEU A 95 -25.16 3.70 15.06
N SER A 96 -24.11 3.58 14.26
CA SER A 96 -22.77 3.39 14.80
C SER A 96 -22.27 4.68 15.44
N THR A 97 -21.85 4.60 16.69
CA THR A 97 -21.10 5.66 17.40
C THR A 97 -19.60 5.41 17.37
N SER A 98 -19.13 4.41 16.62
CA SER A 98 -17.69 4.14 16.54
C SER A 98 -17.03 5.23 15.70
N ASP A 99 -16.44 6.20 16.37
CA ASP A 99 -15.52 7.14 15.74
C ASP A 99 -14.47 6.36 14.96
N THR A 100 -14.19 6.80 13.73
CA THR A 100 -13.09 6.22 12.96
C THR A 100 -11.81 6.47 13.75
N PRO A 101 -11.04 5.44 14.17
CA PRO A 101 -9.87 5.68 14.98
C PRO A 101 -8.82 6.48 14.20
N ILE A 102 -8.16 7.41 14.89
CA ILE A 102 -7.03 8.16 14.35
C ILE A 102 -5.96 7.17 13.86
N GLY A 103 -5.46 7.38 12.64
CA GLY A 103 -4.49 6.52 11.99
C GLY A 103 -5.08 5.42 11.10
N ASN A 104 -6.40 5.29 11.00
CA ASN A 104 -7.02 4.39 10.02
C ASN A 104 -6.68 4.83 8.59
N VAL A 105 -6.44 3.85 7.71
CA VAL A 105 -6.10 4.09 6.31
C VAL A 105 -7.17 3.51 5.40
N LYS A 106 -7.55 4.25 4.36
CA LYS A 106 -8.50 3.79 3.33
C LYS A 106 -7.99 4.11 1.93
N TYR A 107 -8.53 3.39 0.95
CA TYR A 107 -8.42 3.74 -0.46
C TYR A 107 -9.63 4.59 -0.91
N GLY A 108 -9.42 5.50 -1.84
CA GLY A 108 -10.45 6.35 -2.42
C GLY A 108 -10.05 6.86 -3.82
N VAL A 109 -11.03 7.37 -4.57
CA VAL A 109 -10.79 7.99 -5.88
C VAL A 109 -10.70 9.52 -5.78
N GLN A 110 -11.10 10.09 -4.65
CA GLN A 110 -11.05 11.52 -4.37
C GLN A 110 -9.61 12.03 -4.46
N THR A 111 -9.44 13.26 -4.91
CA THR A 111 -8.11 13.89 -5.08
C THR A 111 -7.77 14.88 -3.96
N THR A 112 -8.70 15.14 -3.03
CA THR A 112 -8.55 16.11 -1.95
C THR A 112 -8.98 15.53 -0.60
N ASP A 113 -8.49 16.15 0.47
CA ASP A 113 -8.90 15.84 1.85
C ASP A 113 -10.41 16.03 2.03
N HIS A 114 -11.03 15.24 2.91
CA HIS A 114 -12.47 15.28 3.15
C HIS A 114 -12.89 14.61 4.47
N ASN A 115 -13.79 15.22 5.23
CA ASN A 115 -14.42 14.62 6.42
C ASN A 115 -13.42 14.00 7.42
N GLY A 116 -12.29 14.68 7.65
CA GLY A 116 -11.20 14.23 8.54
C GLY A 116 -10.24 13.19 7.94
N TRP A 117 -10.39 12.88 6.65
CA TRP A 117 -9.47 12.08 5.86
C TRP A 117 -8.49 12.96 5.11
N TYR A 118 -7.20 12.70 5.27
CA TYR A 118 -6.11 13.45 4.66
C TYR A 118 -5.35 12.56 3.67
N LEU A 119 -5.06 13.07 2.49
CA LEU A 119 -4.35 12.33 1.45
C LEU A 119 -2.91 12.05 1.91
N LEU A 120 -2.45 10.80 1.77
CA LEU A 120 -1.07 10.40 2.05
C LEU A 120 -0.14 10.82 0.90
N ASP A 121 0.17 12.11 0.82
CA ASP A 121 1.00 12.73 -0.22
C ASP A 121 2.38 13.20 0.29
N GLY A 122 2.71 12.96 1.56
CA GLY A 122 4.00 13.36 2.13
C GLY A 122 4.07 14.80 2.62
N ARG A 123 2.97 15.56 2.61
CA ARG A 123 3.00 16.96 3.06
C ARG A 123 3.44 17.10 4.52
N ALA A 124 3.93 18.28 4.86
CA ALA A 124 4.36 18.60 6.22
C ALA A 124 3.16 18.58 7.18
N VAL A 125 3.35 18.05 8.39
CA VAL A 125 2.34 18.08 9.46
C VAL A 125 1.93 19.52 9.75
N SER A 126 2.86 20.46 9.73
CA SER A 126 2.59 21.90 9.92
C SER A 126 1.64 22.52 8.88
N SER A 127 1.38 21.85 7.75
CA SER A 127 0.39 22.28 6.76
C SER A 127 -1.05 21.86 7.08
N LEU A 128 -1.23 20.98 8.08
CA LEU A 128 -2.53 20.48 8.51
C LEU A 128 -3.18 21.44 9.52
N PRO A 129 -4.52 21.39 9.74
CA PRO A 129 -5.18 22.11 10.82
C PRO A 129 -4.61 21.77 12.21
N ALA A 130 -4.63 22.71 13.16
CA ALA A 130 -3.94 22.56 14.46
C ALA A 130 -4.41 21.34 15.29
N SER A 131 -5.72 21.02 15.28
CA SER A 131 -6.27 19.81 15.92
C SER A 131 -5.69 18.53 15.30
N VAL A 132 -5.58 18.53 13.98
CA VAL A 132 -5.09 17.41 13.15
C VAL A 132 -3.58 17.21 13.32
N GLN A 133 -2.82 18.30 13.49
CA GLN A 133 -1.38 18.24 13.80
C GLN A 133 -1.12 17.44 15.08
N SER A 134 -1.93 17.69 16.11
CA SER A 134 -1.84 16.97 17.39
C SER A 134 -2.15 15.49 17.21
N ASN A 135 -3.15 15.16 16.40
CA ASN A 135 -3.53 13.78 16.08
C ASN A 135 -2.49 13.04 15.23
N ALA A 136 -1.87 13.71 14.25
CA ALA A 136 -0.78 13.14 13.46
C ALA A 136 0.45 12.86 14.35
N THR A 137 0.77 13.80 15.25
CA THR A 137 1.88 13.68 16.19
C THR A 137 1.65 12.54 17.19
N SER A 138 0.41 12.37 17.68
CA SER A 138 0.08 11.32 18.65
C SER A 138 0.24 9.89 18.09
N ILE A 139 0.12 9.73 16.77
CA ILE A 139 0.36 8.45 16.07
C ILE A 139 1.78 8.34 15.48
N GLY A 140 2.68 9.27 15.82
CA GLY A 140 4.11 9.21 15.49
C GLY A 140 4.54 9.95 14.21
N PHE A 141 3.66 10.71 13.57
CA PHE A 141 4.01 11.57 12.45
C PHE A 141 4.29 12.99 12.94
N THR A 142 5.57 13.30 13.19
CA THR A 142 5.99 14.58 13.79
C THR A 142 6.34 15.65 12.75
N THR A 143 6.89 15.26 11.59
CA THR A 143 7.36 16.21 10.56
C THR A 143 6.46 16.19 9.32
N ASN A 144 6.20 15.00 8.79
CA ASN A 144 5.41 14.78 7.57
C ASN A 144 4.48 13.58 7.78
N ILE A 145 3.30 13.62 7.17
CA ILE A 145 2.49 12.40 6.99
C ILE A 145 3.15 11.51 5.93
N PRO A 146 2.89 10.19 5.91
CA PRO A 146 3.46 9.32 4.87
C PRO A 146 3.06 9.74 3.45
N ASN A 147 3.93 9.48 2.48
CA ASN A 147 3.61 9.56 1.05
C ASN A 147 3.36 8.15 0.53
N ALA A 148 2.18 7.90 -0.04
CA ALA A 148 1.77 6.62 -0.57
C ALA A 148 1.71 6.59 -2.12
N THR A 149 2.15 7.65 -2.80
CA THR A 149 2.16 7.75 -4.27
C THR A 149 3.06 6.66 -4.87
N GLY A 150 2.48 5.80 -5.71
CA GLY A 150 3.20 4.71 -6.38
C GLY A 150 3.73 3.64 -5.42
N ARG A 151 3.10 3.47 -4.25
CA ARG A 151 3.58 2.58 -3.19
C ARG A 151 2.52 1.58 -2.75
N TYR A 152 3.00 0.42 -2.34
CA TYR A 152 2.22 -0.58 -1.62
C TYR A 152 2.46 -0.43 -0.12
N LEU A 153 1.40 -0.57 0.67
CA LEU A 153 1.51 -0.60 2.13
C LEU A 153 1.89 -2.01 2.58
N LYS A 154 2.90 -2.11 3.44
CA LYS A 154 3.31 -3.35 4.10
C LYS A 154 3.17 -3.22 5.61
N ALA A 155 2.94 -4.35 6.27
CA ALA A 155 3.05 -4.41 7.72
C ALA A 155 4.50 -4.14 8.16
N LYS A 156 4.66 -3.37 9.25
CA LYS A 156 5.96 -3.13 9.89
C LYS A 156 6.48 -4.44 10.49
N THR A 157 7.78 -4.71 10.38
CA THR A 157 8.41 -5.93 10.93
C THR A 157 8.99 -5.74 12.35
N GLY A 158 8.86 -4.53 12.90
CA GLY A 158 9.37 -4.12 14.21
C GLY A 158 10.58 -3.18 14.11
N ALA A 159 11.46 -3.44 13.15
CA ALA A 159 12.70 -2.68 12.94
C ALA A 159 12.49 -1.34 12.21
N GLU A 160 11.55 -1.23 11.27
CA GLU A 160 11.39 -0.01 10.46
C GLU A 160 10.52 1.03 11.17
N ALA A 161 10.83 2.32 11.07
CA ALA A 161 9.94 3.38 11.58
C ALA A 161 8.55 3.31 10.89
N LEU A 162 7.48 3.72 11.57
CA LEU A 162 6.17 3.80 10.94
C LEU A 162 6.21 4.82 9.78
N GLY A 163 5.67 4.47 8.62
CA GLY A 163 5.75 5.31 7.42
C GLY A 163 7.13 5.33 6.74
N ALA A 164 8.09 4.52 7.19
CA ALA A 164 9.39 4.40 6.53
C ALA A 164 9.23 3.90 5.09
N LEU A 165 9.92 4.60 4.17
CA LEU A 165 9.94 4.25 2.76
C LEU A 165 11.01 3.19 2.50
N GLY A 166 10.71 2.24 1.60
CA GLY A 166 11.67 1.22 1.21
C GLY A 166 11.18 0.43 -0.01
N GLY A 167 12.02 -0.52 -0.44
CA GLY A 167 11.79 -1.33 -1.64
C GLY A 167 12.29 -0.67 -2.92
N ASN A 168 12.42 -1.48 -3.97
CA ASN A 168 12.77 -1.04 -5.32
C ASN A 168 11.59 -1.34 -6.25
N THR A 169 11.46 -0.60 -7.35
CA THR A 169 10.49 -0.91 -8.43
C THR A 169 11.12 -1.77 -9.52
N THR A 170 12.45 -1.83 -9.56
CA THR A 170 13.22 -2.63 -10.51
C THR A 170 14.43 -3.28 -9.83
N PHE A 171 14.97 -4.31 -10.47
CA PHE A 171 16.29 -4.87 -10.13
C PHE A 171 17.07 -5.20 -11.40
N ILE A 172 18.39 -5.22 -11.31
CA ILE A 172 19.27 -5.68 -12.38
C ILE A 172 19.75 -7.07 -11.99
N VAL A 173 19.68 -8.02 -12.93
CA VAL A 173 20.22 -9.36 -12.74
C VAL A 173 21.75 -9.27 -12.77
N ALA A 174 22.40 -9.54 -11.65
CA ALA A 174 23.86 -9.64 -11.57
C ALA A 174 24.31 -11.07 -11.91
N GLN A 175 25.59 -11.24 -12.30
CA GLN A 175 26.18 -12.56 -12.55
C GLN A 175 26.00 -13.51 -11.35
N ALA A 176 26.06 -12.99 -10.12
CA ALA A 176 25.83 -13.76 -8.89
C ALA A 176 24.39 -14.28 -8.74
N ASN A 177 23.43 -13.74 -9.50
CA ASN A 177 22.05 -14.21 -9.51
C ASN A 177 21.79 -15.29 -10.58
N LEU A 178 22.75 -15.55 -11.46
CA LEU A 178 22.61 -16.53 -12.53
C LEU A 178 22.94 -17.94 -12.03
N PRO A 179 22.18 -18.97 -12.47
CA PRO A 179 22.55 -20.35 -12.23
C PRO A 179 23.95 -20.68 -12.74
N SER A 180 24.61 -21.67 -12.12
CA SER A 180 25.85 -22.21 -12.66
C SER A 180 25.59 -22.95 -13.96
N VAL A 181 26.27 -22.57 -15.02
CA VAL A 181 26.21 -23.24 -16.33
C VAL A 181 27.57 -23.87 -16.61
N THR A 182 27.57 -25.16 -16.95
CA THR A 182 28.78 -25.86 -17.38
C THR A 182 28.87 -25.80 -18.90
N PHE A 183 29.93 -25.17 -19.41
CA PHE A 183 30.23 -25.15 -20.85
C PHE A 183 31.21 -26.29 -21.14
N ASN A 184 30.75 -27.32 -21.86
CA ASN A 184 31.61 -28.40 -22.33
C ASN A 184 32.18 -28.03 -23.71
N GLY A 185 33.49 -28.17 -23.89
CA GLY A 185 34.15 -27.97 -25.17
C GLY A 185 35.28 -28.99 -25.37
N THR A 186 35.42 -29.50 -26.59
CA THR A 186 36.54 -30.33 -27.00
C THR A 186 37.37 -29.56 -28.02
N ALA A 187 38.67 -29.38 -27.78
CA ALA A 187 39.56 -28.76 -28.75
C ALA A 187 39.69 -29.65 -30.00
N LEU A 188 39.53 -29.08 -31.20
CA LEU A 188 39.57 -29.81 -32.47
C LEU A 188 40.98 -30.20 -32.93
N SER A 189 42.02 -29.63 -32.30
CA SER A 189 43.42 -29.99 -32.53
C SER A 189 44.24 -29.79 -31.26
N SER A 190 45.32 -30.57 -31.11
CA SER A 190 46.37 -30.28 -30.14
C SER A 190 46.89 -28.85 -30.38
N GLY A 191 46.99 -28.03 -29.34
CA GLY A 191 47.51 -26.66 -29.45
C GLY A 191 48.89 -26.64 -30.12
N SER A 192 49.06 -25.79 -31.13
CA SER A 192 50.34 -25.62 -31.82
C SER A 192 51.36 -25.06 -30.85
N HIS A 193 52.47 -25.74 -30.68
CA HIS A 193 53.60 -25.27 -29.90
C HIS A 193 54.89 -25.63 -30.64
N THR A 194 55.91 -24.82 -30.46
CA THR A 194 57.24 -25.02 -31.02
C THR A 194 58.24 -24.96 -29.88
N HIS A 195 59.15 -25.93 -29.84
CA HIS A 195 60.31 -25.86 -28.97
C HIS A 195 61.50 -25.47 -29.83
N THR A 196 62.29 -24.51 -29.34
CA THR A 196 63.63 -24.25 -29.85
C THR A 196 64.60 -24.85 -28.85
N TYR A 197 65.39 -25.81 -29.29
CA TYR A 197 66.58 -26.20 -28.56
C TYR A 197 67.78 -25.93 -29.46
N THR A 198 68.86 -25.45 -28.86
CA THR A 198 70.14 -25.38 -29.53
C THR A 198 70.75 -26.77 -29.42
N ASP A 199 70.77 -27.53 -30.51
CA ASP A 199 71.55 -28.76 -30.52
C ASP A 199 73.04 -28.41 -30.35
N ARG A 200 73.75 -29.22 -29.57
CA ARG A 200 75.11 -28.90 -29.16
C ARG A 200 76.07 -29.05 -30.33
N GLY A 201 76.50 -27.92 -30.88
CA GLY A 201 77.88 -27.77 -31.31
C GLY A 201 78.07 -27.03 -32.63
N ASN A 202 78.04 -25.69 -32.58
CA ASN A 202 78.85 -24.88 -33.51
C ASN A 202 80.35 -25.01 -33.14
N ILE A 203 80.85 -26.24 -33.09
CA ILE A 203 82.27 -26.53 -32.96
C ILE A 203 82.53 -27.60 -34.00
N ILE A 204 83.24 -27.21 -35.06
CA ILE A 204 83.80 -28.14 -36.03
C ILE A 204 84.73 -29.07 -35.25
N ALA A 205 84.26 -30.27 -34.92
CA ALA A 205 85.12 -31.33 -34.43
C ALA A 205 85.96 -31.80 -35.63
N ASN A 206 87.14 -31.20 -35.80
CA ASN A 206 88.08 -31.60 -36.83
C ASN A 206 88.70 -32.95 -36.41
N ALA A 207 88.05 -34.07 -36.76
CA ALA A 207 88.70 -35.37 -36.73
C ALA A 207 89.79 -35.36 -37.80
N GLY A 208 91.05 -35.49 -37.38
CA GLY A 208 92.23 -35.28 -38.24
C GLY A 208 92.13 -35.88 -39.64
N ASN A 209 92.57 -35.11 -40.64
CA ASN A 209 92.62 -35.53 -42.03
C ASN A 209 93.54 -36.75 -42.23
N ILE A 210 93.01 -37.82 -42.81
CA ILE A 210 93.77 -38.81 -43.56
C ILE A 210 93.16 -38.91 -44.96
N GLY A 211 93.89 -38.40 -45.96
CA GLY A 211 93.77 -38.72 -47.39
C GLY A 211 92.38 -38.64 -48.03
N ALA A 212 92.09 -37.53 -48.72
CA ALA A 212 91.18 -37.40 -49.87
C ALA A 212 89.79 -38.09 -49.83
N ILE A 213 89.25 -38.42 -48.66
CA ILE A 213 87.86 -38.82 -48.48
C ILE A 213 87.14 -37.65 -47.82
N VAL A 214 86.17 -37.08 -48.53
CA VAL A 214 85.27 -36.07 -47.99
C VAL A 214 84.43 -36.78 -46.92
N ASN A 215 84.70 -36.52 -45.63
CA ASN A 215 83.81 -36.98 -44.58
C ASN A 215 82.46 -36.27 -44.79
N ASN A 216 81.39 -37.06 -44.93
CA ASN A 216 80.04 -36.52 -44.86
C ASN A 216 79.89 -35.75 -43.55
N GLN A 217 79.36 -34.53 -43.64
CA GLN A 217 78.97 -33.77 -42.47
C GLN A 217 78.10 -34.67 -41.59
N ALA A 218 78.53 -34.89 -40.35
CA ALA A 218 77.79 -35.69 -39.37
C ALA A 218 76.58 -34.94 -38.78
N ASP A 219 76.28 -33.75 -39.31
CA ASP A 219 75.34 -32.80 -38.75
C ASP A 219 74.38 -32.34 -39.86
N ASP A 220 73.12 -32.76 -39.73
CA ASP A 220 72.02 -32.38 -40.61
C ASP A 220 71.37 -31.11 -40.06
N SER A 221 71.93 -29.95 -40.41
CA SER A 221 71.33 -28.65 -40.09
C SER A 221 70.06 -28.35 -40.89
N ALA A 222 69.60 -29.26 -41.75
CA ALA A 222 68.40 -29.11 -42.57
C ALA A 222 67.21 -29.96 -42.07
N GLY A 223 67.40 -30.80 -41.06
CA GLY A 223 66.36 -31.63 -40.47
C GLY A 223 65.41 -30.85 -39.56
N ILE A 224 64.11 -30.83 -39.88
CA ILE A 224 63.06 -30.37 -38.96
C ILE A 224 62.68 -31.54 -38.06
N TYR A 225 63.02 -31.46 -36.78
CA TYR A 225 62.65 -32.46 -35.78
C TYR A 225 61.58 -31.91 -34.83
N THR A 226 60.44 -32.59 -34.77
CA THR A 226 59.34 -32.26 -33.86
C THR A 226 59.40 -33.16 -32.62
N THR A 227 59.41 -32.56 -31.43
CA THR A 227 59.19 -33.32 -30.18
C THR A 227 57.70 -33.55 -29.98
N SER A 228 57.31 -34.68 -29.38
CA SER A 228 55.91 -34.95 -29.02
C SER A 228 55.43 -34.02 -27.90
N ALA A 229 54.11 -33.83 -27.83
CA ALA A 229 53.47 -32.73 -27.13
C ALA A 229 53.65 -32.74 -25.60
N ALA A 230 54.24 -31.68 -25.05
CA ALA A 230 54.01 -31.21 -23.67
C ALA A 230 54.61 -29.82 -23.44
N GLY A 231 53.81 -28.78 -23.67
CA GLY A 231 54.05 -27.44 -23.13
C GLY A 231 52.76 -26.93 -22.49
N ASP A 232 52.80 -26.64 -21.19
CA ASP A 232 51.66 -26.07 -20.47
C ASP A 232 51.28 -24.72 -21.07
N HIS A 233 50.06 -24.63 -21.59
CA HIS A 233 49.46 -23.38 -22.01
C HIS A 233 48.00 -23.31 -21.55
N SER A 234 47.54 -22.11 -21.26
CA SER A 234 46.18 -21.84 -20.85
C SER A 234 45.34 -21.37 -22.03
N HIS A 235 44.20 -22.01 -22.26
CA HIS A 235 43.16 -21.45 -23.11
C HIS A 235 42.23 -20.58 -22.26
N SER A 236 42.22 -19.28 -22.53
CA SER A 236 41.16 -18.41 -22.05
C SER A 236 40.05 -18.35 -23.08
N PHE A 237 38.87 -18.84 -22.74
CA PHE A 237 37.66 -18.66 -23.52
C PHE A 237 36.67 -17.83 -22.70
N SER A 238 36.11 -16.79 -23.30
CA SER A 238 35.09 -15.95 -22.69
C SER A 238 33.83 -16.02 -23.52
N VAL A 239 32.73 -16.40 -22.88
CA VAL A 239 31.39 -16.34 -23.47
C VAL A 239 30.70 -15.12 -22.92
N THR A 240 30.32 -14.19 -23.79
CA THR A 240 29.39 -13.13 -23.41
C THR A 240 28.04 -13.77 -23.12
N THR A 241 27.51 -13.57 -21.91
CA THR A 241 26.20 -14.10 -21.52
C THR A 241 25.02 -13.46 -22.29
N GLY A 242 25.30 -12.44 -23.10
CA GLY A 242 24.32 -11.74 -23.94
C GLY A 242 23.40 -10.78 -23.18
N GLY A 243 23.61 -10.59 -21.87
CA GLY A 243 22.82 -9.67 -21.05
C GLY A 243 23.11 -8.20 -21.35
N SER A 244 22.06 -7.36 -21.34
CA SER A 244 22.14 -5.91 -21.57
C SER A 244 22.17 -5.06 -20.29
N SER A 245 22.14 -5.69 -19.10
CA SER A 245 21.91 -5.03 -17.81
C SER A 245 20.61 -4.20 -17.76
N THR A 246 19.65 -4.50 -18.64
CA THR A 246 18.34 -3.84 -18.63
C THR A 246 17.62 -4.16 -17.32
N PRO A 247 17.15 -3.14 -16.55
CA PRO A 247 16.40 -3.38 -15.33
C PRO A 247 15.12 -4.17 -15.60
N VAL A 248 14.85 -5.15 -14.75
CA VAL A 248 13.61 -5.91 -14.73
C VAL A 248 12.65 -5.25 -13.75
N SER A 249 11.43 -4.96 -14.21
CA SER A 249 10.37 -4.44 -13.35
C SER A 249 9.86 -5.53 -12.41
N ILE A 250 9.66 -5.17 -11.14
CA ILE A 250 8.99 -6.01 -10.14
C ILE A 250 7.62 -5.46 -9.73
N ASP A 251 7.12 -4.47 -10.48
CA ASP A 251 5.79 -3.92 -10.26
C ASP A 251 4.70 -4.92 -10.72
N PRO A 252 3.88 -5.46 -9.81
CA PRO A 252 2.80 -6.36 -10.19
C PRO A 252 1.68 -5.60 -10.90
N LYS A 253 0.84 -6.31 -11.67
CA LYS A 253 -0.38 -5.73 -12.25
C LYS A 253 -1.21 -5.08 -11.15
N ASN A 254 -1.52 -3.79 -11.29
CA ASN A 254 -2.16 -3.01 -10.24
C ASN A 254 -3.24 -2.06 -10.78
N ILE A 255 -4.08 -1.59 -9.86
CA ILE A 255 -5.02 -0.48 -10.07
C ILE A 255 -4.64 0.59 -9.05
N ALA A 256 -4.40 1.81 -9.52
CA ALA A 256 -4.00 2.92 -8.68
C ALA A 256 -5.23 3.64 -8.12
N LEU A 257 -5.27 3.80 -6.79
CA LEU A 257 -6.23 4.62 -6.06
C LEU A 257 -5.47 5.58 -5.14
N ASN A 258 -6.13 6.64 -4.71
CA ASN A 258 -5.60 7.55 -3.70
C ASN A 258 -5.75 6.91 -2.31
N ILE A 259 -4.77 7.14 -1.45
CA ILE A 259 -4.73 6.55 -0.11
C ILE A 259 -4.86 7.69 0.90
N PHE A 260 -5.78 7.52 1.83
CA PHE A 260 -6.09 8.52 2.86
C PHE A 260 -5.86 7.96 4.25
N ILE A 261 -5.45 8.82 5.18
CA ILE A 261 -5.38 8.54 6.60
C ILE A 261 -6.40 9.38 7.36
N TYR A 262 -7.12 8.77 8.30
CA TYR A 262 -8.04 9.50 9.17
C TYR A 262 -7.27 10.15 10.32
N LEU A 263 -7.35 11.47 10.43
CA LEU A 263 -6.67 12.25 11.46
C LEU A 263 -7.64 13.13 12.28
N GLY A 264 -8.95 12.89 12.16
CA GLY A 264 -10.00 13.67 12.83
C GLY A 264 -10.43 14.87 12.00
N GLN A 265 -11.60 15.43 12.32
CA GLN A 265 -12.13 16.66 11.72
C GLN A 265 -11.59 17.91 12.41
#